data_AF-A0A660U6Z1-F1
#
_entry.id   AF-A0A660U6Z1-F1
#
_cell.length_a   1.000
_cell.length_b   1.000
_cell.length_c   1.000
_cell.angle_alpha   90.00
_cell.angle_beta   90.00
_cell.angle_gamma   90.00
#
_symmetry.space_group_name_H-M   'P 1'
#
loop_
_entity.id
_entity.type
_entity.pdbx_description
1 polymer ?
#
loop_
_entity_poly.entity_id
_entity_poly.type
_entity_poly.pdbx_seq_one_letter_code
_entity_poly.pdbx_strand_id
1 'polypeptide(L)'
;MERTIERYIETVCPVEPSPPLDPASRLARLAPKFPELAADTLLNPDLKGKLIQTIRGAVGQLESSFTYSMSDEERKNCCRTLLEIAFNMIGLESEKAGFSEGEREEALKEALSVLRECESIPQGKEALRAAISEILSEMKKVMLGESMVARMAEEMESSLDENRLAESFVEAAKKQIRGNVYYQMSKGGYTKLGNDSATGLRRVRHLGFVQVSSNPVIAARAYEEFPELWDNFRKVVEVNPQWKEDPERYADEIALHGTITSLLPNLLIFRPLALMTDLHDGLVSYQLNPLNADNLEASLKDAQEICSILSQILYRYDGWLGWDPEKLKDRPNIVFKVAASHPAAIDITVSLNERGIGTNNTVTYTVAQELTLSMAEFEGMAKAIKKGILPSQVYQTNMQGRLEDHLREAEAEKLVMKLDDERFEKLVRKICPDATGSREEKAKALCAKKNLPSLTTDWFVEAMVEAFGEEM
;
A
#
# COMPACT_ATOMS: atom_id res chain seq x y z
N MET A 1 -20.90 -5.40 -14.46
CA MET A 1 -20.75 -4.26 -13.52
C MET A 1 -21.31 -4.59 -12.13
N GLU A 2 -22.63 -4.56 -11.88
CA GLU A 2 -23.18 -4.70 -10.51
C GLU A 2 -22.74 -5.99 -9.79
N ARG A 3 -22.89 -7.15 -10.44
CA ARG A 3 -22.38 -8.43 -9.91
C ARG A 3 -20.88 -8.42 -9.63
N THR A 4 -20.10 -7.72 -10.46
CA THR A 4 -18.65 -7.57 -10.29
C THR A 4 -18.34 -6.78 -9.03
N ILE A 5 -19.07 -5.68 -8.79
CA ILE A 5 -18.94 -4.86 -7.59
C ILE A 5 -19.31 -5.67 -6.34
N GLU A 6 -20.37 -6.48 -6.37
CA GLU A 6 -20.74 -7.37 -5.27
C GLU A 6 -19.61 -8.36 -4.90
N ARG A 7 -18.88 -8.90 -5.91
CA ARG A 7 -17.73 -9.78 -5.67
C ARG A 7 -16.55 -9.08 -5.00
N TYR A 8 -16.36 -7.79 -5.24
CA TYR A 8 -15.38 -7.01 -4.49
C TYR A 8 -15.86 -6.72 -3.07
N ILE A 9 -17.15 -6.41 -2.89
CA ILE A 9 -17.70 -6.04 -1.58
C ILE A 9 -17.68 -7.23 -0.62
N GLU A 10 -18.09 -8.42 -1.07
CA GLU A 10 -18.22 -9.61 -0.20
C GLU A 10 -16.92 -10.02 0.50
N THR A 11 -15.77 -9.60 -0.03
CA THR A 11 -14.46 -9.91 0.53
C THR A 11 -13.97 -8.89 1.55
N VAL A 12 -14.60 -7.71 1.63
CA VAL A 12 -14.08 -6.57 2.41
C VAL A 12 -15.08 -5.98 3.42
N CYS A 13 -16.38 -6.13 3.19
CA CYS A 13 -17.43 -5.74 4.14
C CYS A 13 -18.76 -6.46 3.86
N PRO A 14 -19.78 -6.34 4.73
CA PRO A 14 -21.09 -6.89 4.42
C PRO A 14 -21.69 -6.29 3.14
N VAL A 15 -22.33 -7.13 2.31
CA VAL A 15 -22.91 -6.73 1.01
C VAL A 15 -24.12 -5.82 1.20
N GLU A 16 -24.87 -5.98 2.29
CA GLU A 16 -25.95 -5.08 2.65
C GLU A 16 -25.42 -3.68 3.05
N PRO A 17 -26.19 -2.61 2.79
CA PRO A 17 -25.84 -1.29 3.31
C PRO A 17 -25.74 -1.31 4.84
N SER A 18 -24.82 -0.53 5.40
CA SER A 18 -24.71 -0.43 6.86
C SER A 18 -26.02 0.13 7.44
N PRO A 19 -26.68 -0.59 8.37
CA PRO A 19 -27.84 -0.06 9.05
C PRO A 19 -27.43 1.08 10.01
N PRO A 20 -28.39 1.92 10.47
CA PRO A 20 -28.10 2.92 11.48
C PRO A 20 -27.75 2.24 12.81
N LEU A 21 -26.45 2.02 13.03
CA LEU A 21 -25.87 1.43 14.23
C LEU A 21 -25.12 2.51 15.01
N ASP A 22 -25.19 2.46 16.33
CA ASP A 22 -24.23 3.17 17.15
C ASP A 22 -22.82 2.56 16.96
N PRO A 23 -21.75 3.32 17.25
CA PRO A 23 -20.38 2.85 17.01
C PRO A 23 -20.02 1.53 17.68
N ALA A 24 -20.53 1.26 18.89
CA ALA A 24 -20.20 0.03 19.62
C ALA A 24 -20.86 -1.19 18.97
N SER A 25 -22.14 -1.07 18.60
CA SER A 25 -22.87 -2.12 17.89
C SER A 25 -22.29 -2.39 16.50
N ARG A 26 -21.79 -1.36 15.81
CA ARG A 26 -21.10 -1.52 14.53
C ARG A 26 -19.83 -2.34 14.67
N LEU A 27 -18.97 -1.99 15.62
CA LEU A 27 -17.74 -2.73 15.92
C LEU A 27 -18.06 -4.20 16.25
N ALA A 28 -18.98 -4.44 17.18
CA ALA A 28 -19.36 -5.78 17.62
C ALA A 28 -19.92 -6.64 16.46
N ARG A 29 -20.70 -6.04 15.55
CA ARG A 29 -21.23 -6.77 14.37
C ARG A 29 -20.16 -7.15 13.36
N LEU A 30 -19.12 -6.32 13.20
CA LEU A 30 -18.06 -6.54 12.22
C LEU A 30 -16.97 -7.49 12.73
N ALA A 31 -16.63 -7.42 14.02
CA ALA A 31 -15.49 -8.13 14.62
C ALA A 31 -15.41 -9.63 14.28
N PRO A 32 -16.51 -10.41 14.24
CA PRO A 32 -16.42 -11.85 13.94
C PRO A 32 -16.05 -12.19 12.49
N LYS A 33 -16.17 -11.25 11.54
CA LYS A 33 -15.99 -11.50 10.10
C LYS A 33 -15.04 -10.55 9.37
N PHE A 34 -14.94 -9.31 9.83
CA PHE A 34 -14.16 -8.24 9.19
C PHE A 34 -13.30 -7.52 10.24
N PRO A 35 -12.28 -8.18 10.82
CA PRO A 35 -11.58 -7.67 12.00
C PRO A 35 -10.85 -6.35 11.77
N GLU A 36 -10.21 -6.18 10.60
CA GLU A 36 -9.52 -4.94 10.22
C GLU A 36 -10.48 -3.77 10.10
N LEU A 37 -11.61 -3.98 9.41
CA LEU A 37 -12.65 -2.96 9.25
C LEU A 37 -13.28 -2.61 10.61
N ALA A 38 -13.57 -3.61 11.44
CA ALA A 38 -14.09 -3.42 12.79
C ALA A 38 -13.16 -2.51 13.62
N ALA A 39 -11.86 -2.80 13.63
CA ALA A 39 -10.87 -2.01 14.34
C ALA A 39 -10.73 -0.58 13.77
N ASP A 40 -10.80 -0.42 12.45
CA ASP A 40 -10.67 0.89 11.79
C ASP A 40 -11.90 1.78 11.99
N THR A 41 -13.07 1.25 12.34
CA THR A 41 -14.22 2.07 12.75
C THR A 41 -13.91 2.99 13.93
N LEU A 42 -12.94 2.61 14.78
CA LEU A 42 -12.51 3.39 15.92
C LEU A 42 -11.64 4.60 15.56
N LEU A 43 -11.16 4.71 14.32
CA LEU A 43 -10.37 5.85 13.85
C LEU A 43 -11.24 7.05 13.46
N ASN A 44 -12.56 6.98 13.65
CA ASN A 44 -13.45 8.10 13.36
C ASN A 44 -13.26 9.25 14.38
N PRO A 45 -12.91 10.47 13.94
CA PRO A 45 -12.75 11.63 14.82
C PRO A 45 -13.99 11.96 15.68
N ASP A 46 -15.20 11.57 15.26
CA ASP A 46 -16.44 11.74 16.02
C ASP A 46 -16.46 10.95 17.35
N LEU A 47 -15.53 10.01 17.52
CA LEU A 47 -15.35 9.21 18.73
C LEU A 47 -14.45 9.87 19.78
N LYS A 48 -13.92 11.07 19.49
CA LYS A 48 -13.16 11.83 20.48
C LYS A 48 -13.98 12.05 21.76
N GLY A 49 -13.40 11.68 22.91
CA GLY A 49 -14.05 11.69 24.22
C GLY A 49 -15.00 10.50 24.49
N LYS A 50 -15.20 9.60 23.51
CA LYS A 50 -16.14 8.47 23.59
C LYS A 50 -15.49 7.11 23.31
N LEU A 51 -14.24 7.09 22.84
CA LEU A 51 -13.51 5.89 22.43
C LEU A 51 -13.61 4.74 23.44
N ILE A 52 -13.35 5.00 24.72
CA ILE A 52 -13.39 3.98 25.79
C ILE A 52 -14.80 3.42 25.98
N GLN A 53 -15.82 4.28 25.97
CA GLN A 53 -17.21 3.87 26.09
C GLN A 53 -17.62 2.99 24.91
N THR A 54 -17.17 3.34 23.69
CA THR A 54 -17.42 2.54 22.49
C THR A 54 -16.78 1.16 22.58
N ILE A 55 -15.51 1.07 22.99
CA ILE A 55 -14.81 -0.21 23.16
C ILE A 55 -15.52 -1.07 24.20
N ARG A 56 -15.77 -0.55 25.40
CA ARG A 56 -16.48 -1.27 26.48
C ARG A 56 -17.86 -1.74 26.05
N GLY A 57 -18.61 -0.87 25.36
CA GLY A 57 -19.93 -1.20 24.83
C GLY A 57 -19.89 -2.35 23.83
N ALA A 58 -18.89 -2.36 22.93
CA ALA A 58 -18.75 -3.41 21.93
C ALA A 58 -18.30 -4.73 22.56
N VAL A 59 -17.34 -4.67 23.49
CA VAL A 59 -16.86 -5.81 24.26
C VAL A 59 -18.01 -6.46 25.04
N GLY A 60 -18.82 -5.69 25.76
CA GLY A 60 -19.97 -6.25 26.48
C GLY A 60 -20.99 -6.94 25.56
N GLN A 61 -21.15 -6.48 24.32
CA GLN A 61 -21.96 -7.17 23.32
C GLN A 61 -21.31 -8.47 22.85
N LEU A 62 -19.98 -8.47 22.63
CA LEU A 62 -19.22 -9.64 22.20
C LEU A 62 -19.13 -10.70 23.30
N GLU A 63 -18.93 -10.33 24.57
CA GLU A 63 -18.86 -11.23 25.72
C GLU A 63 -20.08 -12.13 25.84
N SER A 64 -21.28 -11.58 25.60
CA SER A 64 -22.52 -12.37 25.58
C SER A 64 -22.52 -13.48 24.52
N SER A 65 -21.70 -13.32 23.47
CA SER A 65 -21.59 -14.22 22.31
C SER A 65 -20.34 -15.13 22.37
N PHE A 66 -19.28 -14.70 23.06
CA PHE A 66 -17.98 -15.38 23.14
C PHE A 66 -18.05 -16.74 23.85
N THR A 67 -18.97 -16.91 24.79
CA THR A 67 -18.91 -18.02 25.75
C THR A 67 -19.59 -19.30 25.24
N TYR A 68 -20.57 -19.21 24.34
CA TYR A 68 -21.38 -20.39 23.95
C TYR A 68 -21.79 -20.50 22.47
N SER A 69 -21.69 -19.44 21.65
CA SER A 69 -22.28 -19.46 20.29
C SER A 69 -21.31 -19.21 19.13
N MET A 70 -20.09 -18.73 19.38
CA MET A 70 -19.12 -18.46 18.30
C MET A 70 -18.37 -19.71 17.85
N SER A 71 -18.17 -19.82 16.53
CA SER A 71 -17.20 -20.73 15.92
C SER A 71 -15.76 -20.33 16.27
N ASP A 72 -14.81 -21.25 16.05
CA ASP A 72 -13.38 -20.99 16.31
C ASP A 72 -12.85 -19.83 15.45
N GLU A 73 -13.30 -19.75 14.20
CA GLU A 73 -12.93 -18.67 13.27
C GLU A 73 -13.47 -17.31 13.73
N GLU A 74 -14.72 -17.25 14.20
CA GLU A 74 -15.30 -16.01 14.76
C GLU A 74 -14.55 -15.55 16.01
N ARG A 75 -14.15 -16.47 16.90
CA ARG A 75 -13.33 -16.15 18.07
C ARG A 75 -11.94 -15.64 17.67
N LYS A 76 -11.30 -16.28 16.70
CA LYS A 76 -10.02 -15.83 16.13
C LYS A 76 -10.14 -14.40 15.61
N ASN A 77 -11.18 -14.11 14.83
CA ASN A 77 -11.42 -12.78 14.26
C ASN A 77 -11.73 -11.73 15.34
N CYS A 78 -12.44 -12.09 16.41
CA CYS A 78 -12.63 -11.17 17.53
C CYS A 78 -11.30 -10.89 18.27
N CYS A 79 -10.44 -11.89 18.47
CA CYS A 79 -9.09 -11.67 19.02
C CYS A 79 -8.26 -10.77 18.09
N ARG A 80 -8.28 -11.05 16.77
CA ARG A 80 -7.62 -10.24 15.74
C ARG A 80 -8.11 -8.79 15.77
N THR A 81 -9.41 -8.56 15.93
CA THR A 81 -9.99 -7.21 16.06
C THR A 81 -9.36 -6.47 17.23
N LEU A 82 -9.26 -7.09 18.41
CA LEU A 82 -8.65 -6.47 19.60
C LEU A 82 -7.16 -6.17 19.41
N LEU A 83 -6.43 -7.05 18.73
CA LEU A 83 -5.03 -6.83 18.36
C LEU A 83 -4.87 -5.66 17.37
N GLU A 84 -5.74 -5.57 16.36
CA GLU A 84 -5.76 -4.46 15.41
C GLU A 84 -6.16 -3.12 16.07
N ILE A 85 -7.05 -3.14 17.06
CA ILE A 85 -7.33 -1.98 17.92
C ILE A 85 -6.06 -1.56 18.65
N ALA A 86 -5.31 -2.51 19.23
CA ALA A 86 -4.06 -2.21 19.91
C ALA A 86 -3.04 -1.57 18.95
N PHE A 87 -2.89 -2.12 17.73
CA PHE A 87 -2.05 -1.52 16.69
C PHE A 87 -2.47 -0.09 16.34
N ASN A 88 -3.77 0.15 16.12
CA ASN A 88 -4.30 1.49 15.84
C ASN A 88 -3.97 2.50 16.95
N MET A 89 -4.07 2.09 18.23
CA MET A 89 -3.76 2.95 19.38
C MET A 89 -2.26 3.16 19.60
N ILE A 90 -1.43 2.22 19.16
CA ILE A 90 0.04 2.34 19.19
C ILE A 90 0.53 3.27 18.08
N GLY A 91 -0.06 3.15 16.88
CA GLY A 91 0.30 3.85 15.65
C GLY A 91 -0.07 5.33 15.63
N LEU A 92 0.48 6.07 14.65
CA LEU A 92 0.30 7.51 14.51
C LEU A 92 -1.09 7.92 14.00
N GLU A 93 -1.83 7.02 13.37
CA GLU A 93 -3.18 7.33 12.87
C GLU A 93 -4.16 7.69 13.97
N SER A 94 -3.99 7.15 15.18
CA SER A 94 -4.83 7.50 16.34
C SER A 94 -4.58 8.94 16.82
N GLU A 95 -3.36 9.47 16.64
CA GLU A 95 -3.06 10.89 16.88
C GLU A 95 -3.74 11.76 15.82
N LYS A 96 -3.71 11.33 14.56
CA LYS A 96 -4.39 12.02 13.45
C LYS A 96 -5.91 12.02 13.61
N ALA A 97 -6.49 10.97 14.20
CA ALA A 97 -7.90 10.92 14.58
C ALA A 97 -8.27 11.91 15.71
N GLY A 98 -7.27 12.54 16.35
CA GLY A 98 -7.47 13.56 17.38
C GLY A 98 -7.64 13.03 18.79
N PHE A 99 -7.31 11.76 19.04
CA PHE A 99 -7.35 11.15 20.36
C PHE A 99 -6.17 11.60 21.23
N SER A 100 -6.44 11.92 22.49
CA SER A 100 -5.38 12.25 23.45
C SER A 100 -4.50 11.04 23.77
N GLU A 101 -3.28 11.26 24.27
CA GLU A 101 -2.44 10.17 24.75
C GLU A 101 -3.14 9.33 25.83
N GLY A 102 -3.80 9.97 26.80
CA GLY A 102 -4.54 9.27 27.84
C GLY A 102 -5.69 8.41 27.31
N GLU A 103 -6.47 8.90 26.34
CA GLU A 103 -7.53 8.08 25.70
C GLU A 103 -6.95 6.87 24.98
N ARG A 104 -5.84 7.03 24.25
CA ARG A 104 -5.21 5.93 23.52
C ARG A 104 -4.62 4.88 24.46
N GLU A 105 -3.97 5.31 25.54
CA GLU A 105 -3.42 4.39 26.53
C GLU A 105 -4.51 3.64 27.28
N GLU A 106 -5.62 4.30 27.63
CA GLU A 106 -6.75 3.64 28.27
C GLU A 106 -7.43 2.67 27.29
N ALA A 107 -7.61 3.04 26.03
CA ALA A 107 -8.17 2.16 25.00
C ALA A 107 -7.33 0.90 24.80
N LEU A 108 -6.00 1.05 24.81
CA LEU A 108 -5.06 -0.06 24.74
C LEU A 108 -5.19 -0.99 25.96
N LYS A 109 -5.35 -0.44 27.18
CA LYS A 109 -5.56 -1.24 28.39
C LYS A 109 -6.87 -2.01 28.34
N GLU A 110 -7.95 -1.41 27.86
CA GLU A 110 -9.24 -2.08 27.71
C GLU A 110 -9.13 -3.27 26.74
N ALA A 111 -8.56 -3.06 25.56
CA ALA A 111 -8.36 -4.13 24.58
C ALA A 111 -7.49 -5.26 25.17
N LEU A 112 -6.42 -4.90 25.90
CA LEU A 112 -5.53 -5.87 26.55
C LEU A 112 -6.22 -6.64 27.69
N SER A 113 -7.10 -6.00 28.46
CA SER A 113 -7.86 -6.67 29.52
C SER A 113 -8.71 -7.80 28.95
N VAL A 114 -9.43 -7.53 27.86
CA VAL A 114 -10.26 -8.53 27.18
C VAL A 114 -9.42 -9.65 26.59
N LEU A 115 -8.29 -9.32 25.96
CA LEU A 115 -7.36 -10.33 25.43
C LEU A 115 -6.81 -11.25 26.53
N ARG A 116 -6.52 -10.73 27.73
CA ARG A 116 -6.10 -11.54 28.89
C ARG A 116 -7.21 -12.47 29.38
N GLU A 117 -8.45 -12.00 29.38
CA GLU A 117 -9.61 -12.84 29.71
C GLU A 117 -9.79 -13.96 28.66
N CYS A 118 -9.67 -13.65 27.37
CA CYS A 118 -9.66 -14.65 26.30
C CYS A 118 -8.51 -15.66 26.49
N GLU A 119 -7.31 -15.19 26.84
CA GLU A 119 -6.14 -16.03 27.08
C GLU A 119 -6.32 -16.97 28.29
N SER A 120 -7.15 -16.60 29.27
CA SER A 120 -7.40 -17.40 30.48
C SER A 120 -8.23 -18.67 30.24
N ILE A 121 -8.95 -18.76 29.12
CA ILE A 121 -9.75 -19.92 28.73
C ILE A 121 -9.09 -20.69 27.58
N PRO A 122 -9.14 -22.03 27.54
CA PRO A 122 -8.42 -22.82 26.54
C PRO A 122 -8.73 -22.44 25.08
N GLN A 123 -10.01 -22.33 24.72
CA GLN A 123 -10.44 -21.99 23.37
C GLN A 123 -10.06 -20.55 22.98
N GLY A 124 -10.11 -19.62 23.93
CA GLY A 124 -9.71 -18.23 23.70
C GLY A 124 -8.20 -18.09 23.53
N LYS A 125 -7.41 -18.85 24.28
CA LYS A 125 -5.95 -18.92 24.11
C LYS A 125 -5.56 -19.47 22.74
N GLU A 126 -6.25 -20.51 22.26
CA GLU A 126 -6.03 -21.06 20.92
C GLU A 126 -6.39 -20.06 19.82
N ALA A 127 -7.55 -19.39 19.95
CA ALA A 127 -7.99 -18.34 19.03
C ALA A 127 -7.01 -17.16 18.98
N LEU A 128 -6.51 -16.71 20.14
CA LEU A 128 -5.49 -15.67 20.24
C LEU A 128 -4.18 -16.09 19.56
N ARG A 129 -3.69 -17.30 19.83
CA ARG A 129 -2.48 -17.83 19.20
C ARG A 129 -2.62 -17.93 17.68
N ALA A 130 -3.79 -18.34 17.20
CA ALA A 130 -4.09 -18.40 15.77
C ALA A 130 -4.08 -17.00 15.15
N ALA A 131 -4.73 -16.01 15.78
CA ALA A 131 -4.74 -14.62 15.31
C ALA A 131 -3.33 -14.00 15.26
N ILE A 132 -2.52 -14.22 16.30
CA ILE A 132 -1.11 -13.74 16.35
C ILE A 132 -0.29 -14.41 15.25
N SER A 133 -0.39 -15.73 15.10
CA SER A 133 0.33 -16.49 14.08
C SER A 133 -0.01 -16.00 12.66
N GLU A 134 -1.29 -15.72 12.41
CA GLU A 134 -1.78 -15.22 11.11
C GLU A 134 -1.20 -13.83 10.81
N ILE A 135 -1.27 -12.89 11.76
CA ILE A 135 -0.68 -11.55 11.64
C ILE A 135 0.82 -11.62 11.34
N LEU A 136 1.58 -12.42 12.11
CA LEU A 136 3.04 -12.54 11.93
C LEU A 136 3.39 -13.21 10.59
N SER A 137 2.61 -14.21 10.17
CA SER A 137 2.78 -14.89 8.89
C SER A 137 2.56 -13.92 7.72
N GLU A 138 1.49 -13.13 7.74
CA GLU A 138 1.24 -12.10 6.73
C GLU A 138 2.38 -11.09 6.63
N MET A 139 2.91 -10.64 7.78
CA MET A 139 4.04 -9.72 7.82
C MET A 139 5.31 -10.32 7.21
N LYS A 140 5.59 -11.60 7.47
CA LYS A 140 6.76 -12.33 6.94
C LYS A 140 6.70 -12.55 5.42
N LYS A 141 5.52 -12.55 4.80
CA LYS A 141 5.37 -12.69 3.34
C LYS A 141 5.79 -11.44 2.56
N VAL A 142 5.75 -10.26 3.19
CA VAL A 142 5.98 -8.98 2.53
C VAL A 142 7.37 -8.92 1.90
N MET A 143 7.42 -8.61 0.59
CA MET A 143 8.64 -8.63 -0.23
C MET A 143 9.39 -9.97 -0.13
N LEU A 144 8.65 -11.08 -0.09
CA LEU A 144 9.20 -12.44 0.02
C LEU A 144 10.10 -12.64 1.26
N GLY A 145 9.86 -11.88 2.33
CA GLY A 145 10.62 -11.93 3.58
C GLY A 145 11.77 -10.93 3.67
N GLU A 146 12.09 -10.20 2.60
CA GLU A 146 13.22 -9.26 2.57
C GLU A 146 12.82 -7.83 2.95
N SER A 147 11.70 -7.65 3.65
CA SER A 147 11.21 -6.33 4.08
C SER A 147 11.49 -6.04 5.55
N MET A 148 11.52 -4.74 5.88
CA MET A 148 11.45 -4.28 7.27
C MET A 148 10.24 -4.85 8.02
N VAL A 149 9.08 -4.99 7.35
CA VAL A 149 7.86 -5.54 7.98
C VAL A 149 8.05 -7.01 8.34
N ALA A 150 8.68 -7.79 7.46
CA ALA A 150 9.05 -9.18 7.75
C ALA A 150 10.02 -9.26 8.94
N ARG A 151 11.04 -8.37 8.96
CA ARG A 151 11.98 -8.29 10.08
C ARG A 151 11.31 -7.93 11.41
N MET A 152 10.37 -6.97 11.39
CA MET A 152 9.59 -6.61 12.58
C MET A 152 8.83 -7.83 13.11
N ALA A 153 8.27 -8.68 12.25
CA ALA A 153 7.57 -9.89 12.67
C ALA A 153 8.49 -10.93 13.32
N GLU A 154 9.69 -11.15 12.78
CA GLU A 154 10.69 -12.04 13.41
C GLU A 154 11.05 -11.56 14.82
N GLU A 155 11.29 -10.26 14.97
CA GLU A 155 11.65 -9.68 16.27
C GLU A 155 10.48 -9.72 17.26
N MET A 156 9.25 -9.51 16.78
CA MET A 156 8.05 -9.68 17.60
C MET A 156 7.88 -11.13 18.06
N GLU A 157 7.97 -12.09 17.14
CA GLU A 157 7.83 -13.52 17.43
C GLU A 157 8.87 -13.99 18.45
N SER A 158 10.12 -13.54 18.32
CA SER A 158 11.20 -13.88 19.25
C SER A 158 10.99 -13.32 20.68
N SER A 159 10.09 -12.34 20.83
CA SER A 159 9.79 -11.68 22.11
C SER A 159 8.51 -12.21 22.77
N LEU A 160 7.83 -13.21 22.18
CA LEU A 160 6.59 -13.77 22.72
C LEU A 160 6.83 -14.63 23.95
N ASP A 161 5.94 -14.52 24.92
CA ASP A 161 5.90 -15.37 26.12
C ASP A 161 4.55 -16.11 26.17
N GLU A 162 4.60 -17.44 26.06
CA GLU A 162 3.43 -18.33 26.07
C GLU A 162 2.59 -18.26 27.36
N ASN A 163 3.11 -17.69 28.45
CA ASN A 163 2.37 -17.51 29.69
C ASN A 163 1.59 -16.18 29.75
N ARG A 164 1.89 -15.25 28.84
CA ARG A 164 1.33 -13.89 28.77
C ARG A 164 1.34 -13.43 27.31
N LEU A 165 0.74 -14.23 26.44
CA LEU A 165 0.81 -14.10 25.00
C LEU A 165 0.20 -12.79 24.50
N ALA A 166 -0.95 -12.39 25.07
CA ALA A 166 -1.60 -11.12 24.72
C ALA A 166 -0.70 -9.91 25.03
N GLU A 167 -0.13 -9.90 26.23
CA GLU A 167 0.67 -8.78 26.72
C GLU A 167 2.02 -8.71 26.03
N SER A 168 2.73 -9.84 25.93
CA SER A 168 4.02 -9.92 25.26
C SER A 168 3.94 -9.52 23.77
N PHE A 169 2.88 -9.92 23.07
CA PHE A 169 2.64 -9.48 21.67
C PHE A 169 2.43 -7.97 21.56
N VAL A 170 1.55 -7.39 22.39
CA VAL A 170 1.26 -5.94 22.36
C VAL A 170 2.49 -5.11 22.75
N GLU A 171 3.26 -5.56 23.74
CA GLU A 171 4.53 -4.94 24.13
C GLU A 171 5.55 -4.99 22.99
N ALA A 172 5.68 -6.14 22.33
CA ALA A 172 6.57 -6.31 21.18
C ALA A 172 6.15 -5.42 19.99
N ALA A 173 4.85 -5.37 19.67
CA ALA A 173 4.30 -4.48 18.64
C ALA A 173 4.59 -3.00 18.96
N LYS A 174 4.35 -2.57 20.21
CA LYS A 174 4.63 -1.20 20.67
C LYS A 174 6.11 -0.86 20.53
N LYS A 175 7.00 -1.77 20.91
CA LYS A 175 8.45 -1.62 20.77
C LYS A 175 8.84 -1.49 19.30
N GLN A 176 8.37 -2.38 18.44
CA GLN A 176 8.73 -2.36 17.02
C GLN A 176 8.19 -1.14 16.28
N ILE A 177 6.98 -0.68 16.59
CA ILE A 177 6.42 0.51 15.95
C ILE A 177 7.09 1.78 16.47
N ARG A 178 7.07 2.01 17.79
CA ARG A 178 7.56 3.28 18.36
C ARG A 178 9.07 3.37 18.37
N GLY A 179 9.79 2.24 18.37
CA GLY A 179 11.25 2.20 18.23
C GLY A 179 11.74 2.38 16.79
N ASN A 180 10.85 2.32 15.80
CA ASN A 180 11.22 2.42 14.40
C ASN A 180 11.62 3.86 14.01
N VAL A 181 12.69 3.99 13.21
CA VAL A 181 13.15 5.29 12.70
C VAL A 181 12.07 6.00 11.89
N TYR A 182 11.27 5.28 11.11
CA TYR A 182 10.21 5.87 10.29
C TYR A 182 9.05 6.41 11.11
N TYR A 183 8.72 5.77 12.24
CA TYR A 183 7.77 6.32 13.21
C TYR A 183 8.30 7.63 13.79
N GLN A 184 9.57 7.68 14.19
CA GLN A 184 10.18 8.89 14.73
C GLN A 184 10.25 10.02 13.70
N MET A 185 10.60 9.70 12.44
CA MET A 185 10.62 10.66 11.34
C MET A 185 9.23 11.24 11.05
N SER A 186 8.22 10.37 10.98
CA SER A 186 6.82 10.78 10.73
C SER A 186 6.28 11.62 11.89
N LYS A 187 6.50 11.17 13.13
CA LYS A 187 6.07 11.88 14.34
C LYS A 187 6.76 13.25 14.49
N GLY A 188 8.04 13.33 14.14
CA GLY A 188 8.80 14.58 14.17
C GLY A 188 8.49 15.53 13.01
N GLY A 189 7.66 15.13 12.04
CA GLY A 189 7.31 15.96 10.89
C GLY A 189 8.48 16.19 9.92
N TYR A 190 9.49 15.32 9.91
CA TYR A 190 10.69 15.49 9.06
C TYR A 190 10.37 15.29 7.57
N THR A 191 9.52 14.32 7.25
CA THR A 191 9.05 14.05 5.90
C THR A 191 7.76 13.23 5.94
N LYS A 192 6.98 13.30 4.86
CA LYS A 192 5.93 12.30 4.58
C LYS A 192 6.58 11.07 3.97
N LEU A 193 6.08 9.89 4.34
CA LEU A 193 6.58 8.61 3.84
C LEU A 193 5.55 7.94 2.94
N GLY A 194 6.01 7.46 1.79
CA GLY A 194 5.26 6.64 0.86
C GLY A 194 5.84 5.22 0.79
N ASN A 195 5.00 4.23 0.52
CA ASN A 195 5.42 2.84 0.33
C ASN A 195 5.43 2.49 -1.16
N ASP A 196 6.58 2.13 -1.72
CA ASP A 196 6.72 1.67 -3.11
C ASP A 196 6.57 0.14 -3.22
N SER A 197 5.51 -0.37 -2.60
CA SER A 197 5.05 -1.75 -2.68
C SER A 197 3.53 -1.78 -2.43
N ALA A 198 2.86 -2.77 -3.01
CA ALA A 198 1.43 -3.02 -2.81
C ALA A 198 1.13 -3.85 -1.56
N THR A 199 2.13 -4.26 -0.78
CA THR A 199 1.97 -5.18 0.36
C THR A 199 2.57 -4.62 1.65
N GLY A 200 2.22 -5.22 2.80
CA GLY A 200 2.70 -4.79 4.13
C GLY A 200 2.10 -3.47 4.65
N LEU A 201 1.14 -2.92 3.90
CA LEU A 201 0.65 -1.54 4.05
C LEU A 201 0.03 -1.23 5.41
N ARG A 202 -0.72 -2.18 5.98
CA ARG A 202 -1.37 -2.00 7.28
C ARG A 202 -0.33 -1.72 8.37
N ARG A 203 0.83 -2.40 8.33
CA ARG A 203 1.90 -2.21 9.31
C ARG A 203 2.64 -0.90 9.14
N VAL A 204 2.96 -0.50 7.90
CA VAL A 204 3.63 0.79 7.65
C VAL A 204 2.70 1.98 7.88
N ARG A 205 1.37 1.83 7.76
CA ARG A 205 0.39 2.84 8.19
C ARG A 205 0.59 3.21 9.66
N HIS A 206 0.78 2.21 10.53
CA HIS A 206 1.03 2.44 11.97
C HIS A 206 2.33 3.22 12.22
N LEU A 207 3.33 3.10 11.34
CA LEU A 207 4.57 3.87 11.38
C LEU A 207 4.39 5.33 10.90
N GLY A 208 3.24 5.69 10.34
CA GLY A 208 2.95 7.02 9.82
C GLY A 208 3.15 7.19 8.31
N PHE A 209 3.25 6.11 7.54
CA PHE A 209 3.20 6.20 6.08
C PHE A 209 1.84 6.76 5.65
N VAL A 210 1.82 7.54 4.58
CA VAL A 210 0.64 8.29 4.14
C VAL A 210 0.31 8.13 2.66
N GLN A 211 1.13 7.39 1.91
CA GLN A 211 0.97 7.24 0.47
C GLN A 211 1.44 5.86 0.03
N VAL A 212 0.84 5.35 -1.05
CA VAL A 212 1.26 4.11 -1.69
C VAL A 212 1.57 4.41 -3.16
N SER A 213 2.74 4.00 -3.61
CA SER A 213 3.11 4.00 -5.02
C SER A 213 2.97 2.58 -5.57
N SER A 214 2.25 2.44 -6.68
CA SER A 214 2.18 1.20 -7.45
C SER A 214 2.45 1.48 -8.93
N ASN A 215 2.73 0.40 -9.65
CA ASN A 215 2.87 0.29 -11.09
C ASN A 215 2.47 -1.14 -11.50
N PRO A 216 2.35 -1.47 -12.80
CA PRO A 216 1.91 -2.81 -13.22
C PRO A 216 2.78 -3.95 -12.66
N VAL A 217 4.09 -3.75 -12.50
CA VAL A 217 5.01 -4.76 -11.95
C VAL A 217 4.75 -4.97 -10.45
N ILE A 218 4.57 -3.89 -9.69
CA ILE A 218 4.26 -3.94 -8.25
C ILE A 218 2.88 -4.58 -8.02
N ALA A 219 1.87 -4.20 -8.83
CA ALA A 219 0.54 -4.79 -8.77
C ALA A 219 0.56 -6.30 -9.06
N ALA A 220 1.33 -6.73 -10.07
CA ALA A 220 1.49 -8.15 -10.38
C ALA A 220 2.22 -8.91 -9.26
N ARG A 221 3.29 -8.35 -8.68
CA ARG A 221 4.03 -8.98 -7.58
C ARG A 221 3.18 -9.24 -6.34
N ALA A 222 2.16 -8.41 -6.07
CA ALA A 222 1.25 -8.63 -4.95
C ALA A 222 0.61 -10.04 -4.98
N TYR A 223 0.31 -10.57 -6.16
CA TYR A 223 -0.24 -11.91 -6.34
C TYR A 223 0.77 -13.04 -6.04
N GLU A 224 2.06 -12.77 -6.17
CA GLU A 224 3.12 -13.72 -5.79
C GLU A 224 3.28 -13.78 -4.27
N GLU A 225 3.20 -12.62 -3.61
CA GLU A 225 3.33 -12.51 -2.15
C GLU A 225 2.06 -12.95 -1.39
N PHE A 226 0.87 -12.69 -1.96
CA PHE A 226 -0.44 -13.00 -1.37
C PHE A 226 -1.31 -13.80 -2.36
N PRO A 227 -1.11 -15.12 -2.48
CA PRO A 227 -1.82 -15.97 -3.43
C PRO A 227 -3.36 -15.93 -3.32
N GLU A 228 -3.91 -15.60 -2.15
CA GLU A 228 -5.34 -15.40 -1.91
C GLU A 228 -5.96 -14.30 -2.81
N LEU A 229 -5.15 -13.39 -3.36
CA LEU A 229 -5.61 -12.42 -4.36
C LEU A 229 -6.10 -13.12 -5.64
N TRP A 230 -5.55 -14.28 -5.99
CA TRP A 230 -6.06 -15.08 -7.11
C TRP A 230 -7.46 -15.60 -6.86
N ASP A 231 -7.78 -15.97 -5.61
CA ASP A 231 -9.12 -16.43 -5.25
C ASP A 231 -10.12 -15.28 -5.34
N ASN A 232 -9.76 -14.09 -4.88
CA ASN A 232 -10.58 -12.89 -5.03
C ASN A 232 -10.79 -12.52 -6.50
N PHE A 233 -9.73 -12.57 -7.31
CA PHE A 233 -9.83 -12.28 -8.74
C PHE A 233 -10.68 -13.32 -9.47
N ARG A 234 -10.57 -14.60 -9.11
CA ARG A 234 -11.37 -15.69 -9.70
C ARG A 234 -12.87 -15.42 -9.57
N LYS A 235 -13.33 -14.92 -8.41
CA LYS A 235 -14.74 -14.54 -8.20
C LYS A 235 -15.21 -13.44 -9.16
N VAL A 236 -14.34 -12.49 -9.48
CA VAL A 236 -14.61 -11.44 -10.47
C VAL A 236 -14.67 -12.02 -11.89
N VAL A 237 -13.77 -12.95 -12.23
CA VAL A 237 -13.77 -13.64 -13.53
C VAL A 237 -15.02 -14.52 -13.70
N GLU A 238 -15.52 -15.15 -12.64
CA GLU A 238 -16.71 -16.01 -12.66
C GLU A 238 -17.99 -15.28 -13.12
N VAL A 239 -18.11 -13.99 -12.80
CA VAL A 239 -19.26 -13.17 -13.20
C VAL A 239 -19.06 -12.46 -14.54
N ASN A 240 -17.93 -12.71 -15.22
CA ASN A 240 -17.56 -12.21 -16.55
C ASN A 240 -17.14 -13.36 -17.48
N PRO A 241 -18.05 -14.27 -17.85
CA PRO A 241 -17.72 -15.48 -18.61
C PRO A 241 -17.05 -15.20 -19.98
N GLN A 242 -17.37 -14.06 -20.60
CA GLN A 242 -16.79 -13.64 -21.87
C GLN A 242 -15.26 -13.50 -21.85
N TRP A 243 -14.67 -13.19 -20.69
CA TRP A 243 -13.21 -13.12 -20.52
C TRP A 243 -12.55 -14.49 -20.66
N LYS A 244 -13.25 -15.58 -20.31
CA LYS A 244 -12.74 -16.95 -20.49
C LYS A 244 -12.91 -17.42 -21.93
N GLU A 245 -13.95 -16.95 -22.61
CA GLU A 245 -14.23 -17.30 -24.00
C GLU A 245 -13.23 -16.64 -24.97
N ASP A 246 -12.84 -15.39 -24.71
CA ASP A 246 -11.95 -14.61 -25.58
C ASP A 246 -11.01 -13.69 -24.78
N PRO A 247 -10.02 -14.23 -24.05
CA PRO A 247 -9.17 -13.45 -23.14
C PRO A 247 -8.33 -12.38 -23.85
N GLU A 248 -7.93 -12.60 -25.10
CA GLU A 248 -7.15 -11.62 -25.87
C GLU A 248 -7.96 -10.36 -26.17
N ARG A 249 -9.23 -10.54 -26.56
CA ARG A 249 -10.14 -9.41 -26.82
C ARG A 249 -10.43 -8.57 -25.57
N TYR A 250 -10.48 -9.20 -24.39
CA TYR A 250 -10.77 -8.55 -23.12
C TYR A 250 -9.51 -8.29 -22.28
N ALA A 251 -8.31 -8.33 -22.87
CA ALA A 251 -7.05 -8.25 -22.14
C ALA A 251 -6.92 -6.99 -21.27
N ASP A 252 -7.32 -5.82 -21.79
CA ASP A 252 -7.29 -4.56 -21.04
C ASP A 252 -8.27 -4.56 -19.85
N GLU A 253 -9.48 -5.10 -20.04
CA GLU A 253 -10.49 -5.19 -18.98
C GLU A 253 -10.06 -6.18 -17.88
N ILE A 254 -9.49 -7.32 -18.28
CA ILE A 254 -8.91 -8.32 -17.37
C ILE A 254 -7.76 -7.69 -16.58
N ALA A 255 -6.86 -6.95 -17.23
CA ALA A 255 -5.73 -6.28 -16.59
C ALA A 255 -6.19 -5.18 -15.62
N LEU A 256 -7.20 -4.40 -16.00
CA LEU A 256 -7.84 -3.39 -15.15
C LEU A 256 -8.39 -4.03 -13.88
N HIS A 257 -9.20 -5.07 -14.00
CA HIS A 257 -9.79 -5.76 -12.85
C HIS A 257 -8.76 -6.53 -12.01
N GLY A 258 -7.72 -7.09 -12.62
CA GLY A 258 -6.59 -7.68 -11.89
C GLY A 258 -5.87 -6.61 -11.06
N THR A 259 -5.61 -5.44 -11.64
CA THR A 259 -4.97 -4.33 -10.94
C THR A 259 -5.86 -3.82 -9.80
N ILE A 260 -7.16 -3.60 -10.03
CA ILE A 260 -8.11 -3.23 -8.96
C ILE A 260 -8.10 -4.28 -7.83
N THR A 261 -8.10 -5.57 -8.16
CA THR A 261 -8.07 -6.63 -7.14
C THR A 261 -6.80 -6.55 -6.28
N SER A 262 -5.64 -6.32 -6.89
CA SER A 262 -4.37 -6.19 -6.17
C SER A 262 -4.28 -4.92 -5.30
N LEU A 263 -4.91 -3.82 -5.72
CA LEU A 263 -4.79 -2.53 -5.05
C LEU A 263 -5.94 -2.21 -4.10
N LEU A 264 -7.09 -2.89 -4.22
CA LEU A 264 -8.24 -2.65 -3.34
C LEU A 264 -7.86 -2.72 -1.85
N PRO A 265 -7.11 -3.73 -1.35
CA PRO A 265 -6.67 -3.75 0.04
C PRO A 265 -5.93 -2.47 0.46
N ASN A 266 -5.13 -1.89 -0.44
CA ASN A 266 -4.34 -0.69 -0.20
C ASN A 266 -5.26 0.52 0.00
N LEU A 267 -6.29 0.65 -0.85
CA LEU A 267 -7.26 1.73 -0.74
C LEU A 267 -7.99 1.65 0.60
N LEU A 268 -8.41 0.45 1.02
CA LEU A 268 -9.14 0.24 2.27
C LEU A 268 -8.27 0.52 3.50
N ILE A 269 -7.03 0.03 3.53
CA ILE A 269 -6.07 0.27 4.61
C ILE A 269 -5.84 1.77 4.82
N PHE A 270 -5.72 2.54 3.74
CA PHE A 270 -5.48 3.98 3.84
C PHE A 270 -6.76 4.82 3.86
N ARG A 271 -7.94 4.22 3.70
CA ARG A 271 -9.21 4.94 3.66
C ARG A 271 -9.46 5.78 4.91
N PRO A 272 -9.30 5.28 6.15
CA PRO A 272 -9.50 6.12 7.34
C PRO A 272 -8.62 7.37 7.33
N LEU A 273 -7.34 7.22 6.95
CA LEU A 273 -6.41 8.35 6.85
C LEU A 273 -6.82 9.35 5.77
N ALA A 274 -7.25 8.85 4.61
CA ALA A 274 -7.70 9.69 3.51
C ALA A 274 -8.95 10.49 3.89
N LEU A 275 -9.88 9.89 4.64
CA LEU A 275 -11.08 10.56 5.11
C LEU A 275 -10.78 11.61 6.19
N MET A 276 -9.91 11.30 7.15
CA MET A 276 -9.53 12.25 8.21
C MET A 276 -8.78 13.48 7.69
N THR A 277 -8.17 13.38 6.51
CA THR A 277 -7.31 14.42 5.93
C THR A 277 -7.88 15.03 4.66
N ASP A 278 -9.16 14.79 4.37
CA ASP A 278 -9.85 15.27 3.16
C ASP A 278 -9.09 14.97 1.85
N LEU A 279 -8.53 13.76 1.76
CA LEU A 279 -7.69 13.25 0.64
C LEU A 279 -6.35 13.98 0.48
N HIS A 280 -5.84 14.60 1.54
CA HIS A 280 -4.47 15.11 1.57
C HIS A 280 -3.45 13.97 1.77
N ASP A 281 -3.77 13.02 2.63
CA ASP A 281 -3.00 11.80 2.88
C ASP A 281 -3.83 10.56 2.48
N GLY A 282 -3.26 9.37 2.60
CA GLY A 282 -3.93 8.10 2.39
C GLY A 282 -4.23 7.76 0.93
N LEU A 283 -3.46 8.32 -0.01
CA LEU A 283 -3.68 8.12 -1.44
C LEU A 283 -2.88 6.94 -2.00
N VAL A 284 -3.54 6.16 -2.86
CA VAL A 284 -2.94 5.04 -3.58
C VAL A 284 -2.71 5.43 -5.03
N SER A 285 -1.47 5.30 -5.50
CA SER A 285 -1.14 5.57 -6.90
C SER A 285 -1.49 4.37 -7.77
N TYR A 286 -2.39 4.58 -8.71
CA TYR A 286 -2.76 3.61 -9.74
C TYR A 286 -2.17 4.07 -11.07
N GLN A 287 -1.39 3.24 -11.74
CA GLN A 287 -0.84 3.63 -13.04
C GLN A 287 -1.84 3.42 -14.17
N LEU A 288 -2.09 4.48 -14.94
CA LEU A 288 -2.90 4.37 -16.17
C LEU A 288 -2.24 3.43 -17.17
N ASN A 289 -3.03 2.89 -18.11
CA ASN A 289 -2.54 1.95 -19.11
C ASN A 289 -1.35 2.55 -19.86
N PRO A 290 -0.12 2.00 -19.71
CA PRO A 290 1.06 2.55 -20.35
C PRO A 290 0.98 2.57 -21.88
N LEU A 291 0.15 1.69 -22.47
CA LEU A 291 -0.09 1.64 -23.92
C LEU A 291 -0.88 2.85 -24.44
N ASN A 292 -1.59 3.55 -23.55
CA ASN A 292 -2.41 4.72 -23.88
C ASN A 292 -1.79 6.04 -23.36
N ALA A 293 -0.51 6.03 -22.98
CA ALA A 293 0.15 7.16 -22.31
C ALA A 293 0.27 8.43 -23.18
N ASP A 294 0.11 8.30 -24.50
CA ASP A 294 0.07 9.40 -25.47
C ASP A 294 -1.35 9.81 -25.87
N ASN A 295 -2.38 9.15 -25.32
CA ASN A 295 -3.78 9.34 -25.69
C ASN A 295 -4.61 9.87 -24.52
N LEU A 296 -5.02 11.14 -24.63
CA LEU A 296 -5.85 11.82 -23.64
C LEU A 296 -7.20 11.14 -23.42
N GLU A 297 -7.94 10.87 -24.50
CA GLU A 297 -9.31 10.34 -24.39
C GLU A 297 -9.33 8.93 -23.78
N ALA A 298 -8.42 8.06 -24.23
CA ALA A 298 -8.29 6.71 -23.69
C ALA A 298 -7.89 6.74 -22.22
N SER A 299 -6.88 7.54 -21.85
CA SER A 299 -6.45 7.71 -20.46
C SER A 299 -7.56 8.21 -19.54
N LEU A 300 -8.35 9.19 -20.00
CA LEU A 300 -9.48 9.71 -19.22
C LEU A 300 -10.63 8.71 -19.10
N LYS A 301 -10.85 7.88 -20.11
CA LYS A 301 -11.86 6.81 -20.07
C LYS A 301 -11.47 5.74 -19.05
N ASP A 302 -10.22 5.28 -19.08
CA ASP A 302 -9.70 4.30 -18.11
C ASP A 302 -9.83 4.86 -16.68
N ALA A 303 -9.42 6.11 -16.46
CA ALA A 303 -9.53 6.78 -15.17
C ALA A 303 -10.98 6.85 -14.66
N GLN A 304 -11.93 7.22 -15.54
CA GLN A 304 -13.35 7.28 -15.20
C GLN A 304 -13.93 5.92 -14.82
N GLU A 305 -13.58 4.87 -15.56
CA GLU A 305 -14.03 3.51 -15.30
C GLU A 305 -13.53 3.01 -13.95
N ILE A 306 -12.23 3.19 -13.67
CA ILE A 306 -11.61 2.83 -12.39
C ILE A 306 -12.27 3.60 -11.24
N CYS A 307 -12.42 4.93 -11.37
CA CYS A 307 -13.08 5.73 -10.34
C CYS A 307 -14.53 5.29 -10.10
N SER A 308 -15.29 4.96 -11.15
CA SER A 308 -16.67 4.50 -11.03
C SER A 308 -16.78 3.17 -10.27
N ILE A 309 -15.89 2.22 -10.57
CA ILE A 309 -15.83 0.92 -9.89
C ILE A 309 -15.49 1.11 -8.40
N LEU A 310 -14.40 1.83 -8.13
CA LEU A 310 -13.91 2.04 -6.77
C LEU A 310 -14.89 2.84 -5.92
N SER A 311 -15.55 3.85 -6.50
CA SER A 311 -16.52 4.66 -5.76
C SER A 311 -17.72 3.84 -5.30
N GLN A 312 -18.18 2.86 -6.08
CA GLN A 312 -19.28 1.99 -5.69
C GLN A 312 -18.88 1.04 -4.55
N ILE A 313 -17.67 0.50 -4.59
CA ILE A 313 -17.12 -0.35 -3.51
C ILE A 313 -16.95 0.48 -2.24
N LEU A 314 -16.30 1.64 -2.34
CA LEU A 314 -16.02 2.52 -1.21
C LEU A 314 -17.28 3.11 -0.61
N TYR A 315 -18.32 3.40 -1.40
CA TYR A 315 -19.60 3.85 -0.87
C TYR A 315 -20.20 2.85 0.14
N ARG A 316 -20.09 1.53 -0.15
CA ARG A 316 -20.54 0.49 0.78
C ARG A 316 -19.61 0.35 1.98
N TYR A 317 -18.30 0.36 1.72
CA TYR A 317 -17.28 0.25 2.75
C TYR A 317 -17.34 1.41 3.75
N ASP A 318 -17.43 2.66 3.29
CA ASP A 318 -17.42 3.87 4.13
C ASP A 318 -18.60 3.89 5.10
N GLY A 319 -19.78 3.42 4.68
CA GLY A 319 -20.93 3.26 5.57
C GLY A 319 -20.65 2.28 6.72
N TRP A 320 -20.00 1.15 6.43
CA TRP A 320 -19.55 0.19 7.44
C TRP A 320 -18.31 0.65 8.23
N LEU A 321 -17.50 1.53 7.67
CA LEU A 321 -16.39 2.17 8.37
C LEU A 321 -16.93 3.19 9.40
N GLY A 322 -18.14 3.70 9.19
CA GLY A 322 -18.83 4.63 10.09
C GLY A 322 -18.77 6.09 9.64
N TRP A 323 -18.49 6.34 8.36
CA TRP A 323 -18.54 7.66 7.74
C TRP A 323 -19.84 7.81 6.93
N ASP A 324 -20.18 9.05 6.60
CA ASP A 324 -21.30 9.36 5.71
C ASP A 324 -20.87 9.18 4.24
N PRO A 325 -21.33 8.10 3.56
CA PRO A 325 -20.86 7.79 2.21
C PRO A 325 -21.37 8.79 1.16
N GLU A 326 -22.46 9.53 1.43
CA GLU A 326 -22.99 10.54 0.50
C GLU A 326 -22.05 11.74 0.38
N LYS A 327 -21.37 12.12 1.46
CA LYS A 327 -20.37 13.21 1.43
C LYS A 327 -19.08 12.83 0.71
N LEU A 328 -18.87 11.54 0.46
CA LEU A 328 -17.64 10.95 -0.04
C LEU A 328 -17.81 10.32 -1.43
N LYS A 329 -19.00 10.47 -2.00
CA LYS A 329 -19.38 9.94 -3.30
C LYS A 329 -18.43 10.44 -4.38
N ASP A 330 -18.04 9.54 -5.27
CA ASP A 330 -17.14 9.80 -6.40
C ASP A 330 -15.73 10.29 -6.01
N ARG A 331 -15.32 10.05 -4.75
CA ARG A 331 -14.01 10.45 -4.21
C ARG A 331 -13.21 9.26 -3.67
N PRO A 332 -12.78 8.33 -4.54
CA PRO A 332 -11.84 7.29 -4.15
C PRO A 332 -10.51 7.90 -3.73
N ASN A 333 -9.83 7.31 -2.75
CA ASN A 333 -8.50 7.73 -2.28
C ASN A 333 -7.39 7.23 -3.21
N ILE A 334 -7.49 7.61 -4.47
CA ILE A 334 -6.62 7.22 -5.57
C ILE A 334 -5.98 8.45 -6.21
N VAL A 335 -4.77 8.29 -6.72
CA VAL A 335 -4.15 9.20 -7.69
C VAL A 335 -3.75 8.43 -8.92
N PHE A 336 -3.88 9.03 -10.09
CA PHE A 336 -3.46 8.38 -11.32
C PHE A 336 -2.01 8.70 -11.64
N LYS A 337 -1.21 7.64 -11.81
CA LYS A 337 0.19 7.74 -12.19
C LYS A 337 0.27 8.02 -13.70
N VAL A 338 0.64 9.24 -14.07
CA VAL A 338 0.74 9.68 -15.47
C VAL A 338 2.20 9.68 -15.89
N ALA A 339 2.55 8.95 -16.95
CA ALA A 339 3.92 8.88 -17.42
C ALA A 339 4.31 10.13 -18.21
N ALA A 340 5.37 10.81 -17.78
CA ALA A 340 5.92 12.02 -18.42
C ALA A 340 6.71 11.74 -19.72
N SER A 341 6.37 10.68 -20.44
CA SER A 341 7.04 10.24 -21.66
C SER A 341 6.52 10.92 -22.93
N HIS A 342 5.32 11.52 -22.88
CA HIS A 342 4.68 12.16 -24.03
C HIS A 342 4.11 13.55 -23.66
N PRO A 343 4.02 14.49 -24.61
CA PRO A 343 3.39 15.79 -24.38
C PRO A 343 1.94 15.69 -23.85
N ALA A 344 1.21 14.64 -24.26
CA ALA A 344 -0.17 14.37 -23.81
C ALA A 344 -0.29 14.25 -22.28
N ALA A 345 0.80 13.93 -21.56
CA ALA A 345 0.80 13.88 -20.10
C ALA A 345 0.33 15.20 -19.48
N ILE A 346 0.66 16.35 -20.09
CA ILE A 346 0.22 17.67 -19.62
C ILE A 346 -1.31 17.76 -19.64
N ASP A 347 -1.92 17.45 -20.77
CA ASP A 347 -3.38 17.56 -20.95
C ASP A 347 -4.13 16.53 -20.10
N ILE A 348 -3.57 15.32 -19.95
CA ILE A 348 -4.11 14.27 -19.06
C ILE A 348 -4.10 14.77 -17.62
N THR A 349 -2.96 15.30 -17.15
CA THR A 349 -2.80 15.84 -15.80
C THR A 349 -3.79 16.97 -15.52
N VAL A 350 -3.89 17.97 -16.42
CA VAL A 350 -4.85 19.08 -16.27
C VAL A 350 -6.28 18.54 -16.19
N SER A 351 -6.65 17.63 -17.08
CA SER A 351 -8.02 17.12 -17.21
C SER A 351 -8.46 16.27 -16.02
N LEU A 352 -7.56 15.47 -15.44
CA LEU A 352 -7.84 14.70 -14.23
C LEU A 352 -7.98 15.62 -13.01
N ASN A 353 -7.03 16.53 -12.81
CA ASN A 353 -7.03 17.43 -11.66
C ASN A 353 -8.19 18.43 -11.70
N GLU A 354 -8.64 18.86 -12.89
CA GLU A 354 -9.84 19.67 -13.09
C GLU A 354 -11.13 18.98 -12.60
N ARG A 355 -11.13 17.64 -12.53
CA ARG A 355 -12.22 16.82 -12.00
C ARG A 355 -12.05 16.52 -10.51
N GLY A 356 -11.02 17.06 -9.85
CA GLY A 356 -10.69 16.82 -8.45
C GLY A 356 -9.96 15.50 -8.18
N ILE A 357 -9.62 14.75 -9.23
CA ILE A 357 -8.87 13.49 -9.15
C ILE A 357 -7.39 13.83 -9.14
N GLY A 358 -6.63 13.38 -8.14
CA GLY A 358 -5.21 13.68 -8.05
C GLY A 358 -4.35 12.89 -9.03
N THR A 359 -3.18 13.42 -9.34
CA THR A 359 -2.17 12.80 -10.21
C THR A 359 -0.89 12.49 -9.45
N ASN A 360 -0.20 11.45 -9.90
CA ASN A 360 1.18 11.19 -9.53
C ASN A 360 2.02 11.14 -10.82
N ASN A 361 2.53 12.27 -11.27
CA ASN A 361 3.29 12.29 -12.52
C ASN A 361 4.65 11.61 -12.30
N THR A 362 4.96 10.63 -13.13
CA THR A 362 6.12 9.74 -12.98
C THR A 362 6.97 9.72 -14.24
N VAL A 363 8.10 9.00 -14.22
CA VAL A 363 9.00 8.92 -15.38
C VAL A 363 9.52 10.33 -15.72
N THR A 364 9.64 11.18 -14.69
CA THR A 364 10.26 12.50 -14.77
C THR A 364 11.75 12.35 -14.46
N TYR A 365 12.59 12.76 -15.41
CA TYR A 365 14.05 12.64 -15.32
C TYR A 365 14.74 14.01 -15.24
N THR A 366 14.03 15.07 -15.62
CA THR A 366 14.56 16.43 -15.70
C THR A 366 13.71 17.41 -14.90
N VAL A 367 14.36 18.44 -14.36
CA VAL A 367 13.68 19.55 -13.67
C VAL A 367 12.67 20.25 -14.58
N ALA A 368 12.95 20.33 -15.89
CA ALA A 368 12.05 20.94 -16.87
C ALA A 368 10.73 20.15 -17.02
N GLN A 369 10.80 18.82 -17.07
CA GLN A 369 9.60 17.96 -17.09
C GLN A 369 8.79 18.13 -15.80
N GLU A 370 9.46 18.05 -14.64
CA GLU A 370 8.83 18.19 -13.33
C GLU A 370 8.13 19.55 -13.17
N LEU A 371 8.78 20.66 -13.54
CA LEU A 371 8.21 21.99 -13.46
C LEU A 371 6.99 22.14 -14.40
N THR A 372 7.11 21.64 -15.64
CA THR A 372 6.01 21.70 -16.62
C THR A 372 4.77 20.97 -16.12
N LEU A 373 4.96 19.77 -15.57
CA LEU A 373 3.88 18.96 -15.04
C LEU A 373 3.32 19.50 -13.73
N SER A 374 4.14 20.09 -12.87
CA SER A 374 3.67 20.80 -11.67
C SER A 374 2.76 21.99 -12.02
N MET A 375 3.11 22.74 -13.08
CA MET A 375 2.26 23.82 -13.59
C MET A 375 0.93 23.29 -14.14
N ALA A 376 0.94 22.15 -14.83
CA ALA A 376 -0.27 21.46 -15.28
C ALA A 376 -1.15 21.01 -14.10
N GLU A 377 -0.54 20.51 -13.02
CA GLU A 377 -1.25 20.14 -11.80
C GLU A 377 -1.93 21.35 -11.15
N PHE A 378 -1.20 22.46 -11.00
CA PHE A 378 -1.75 23.71 -10.47
C PHE A 378 -2.89 24.25 -11.33
N GLU A 379 -2.77 24.19 -12.65
CA GLU A 379 -3.83 24.60 -13.56
C GLU A 379 -5.11 23.77 -13.36
N GLY A 380 -4.99 22.44 -13.37
CA GLY A 380 -6.14 21.56 -13.16
C GLY A 380 -6.78 21.76 -11.79
N MET A 381 -5.99 21.81 -10.72
CA MET A 381 -6.50 22.07 -9.35
C MET A 381 -7.20 23.43 -9.25
N ALA A 382 -6.65 24.48 -9.87
CA ALA A 382 -7.29 25.79 -9.88
C ALA A 382 -8.64 25.77 -10.62
N LYS A 383 -8.77 25.00 -11.71
CA LYS A 383 -10.06 24.79 -12.39
C LYS A 383 -11.06 24.03 -11.53
N ALA A 384 -10.63 23.00 -10.81
CA ALA A 384 -11.48 22.27 -9.86
C ALA A 384 -12.01 23.17 -8.74
N ILE A 385 -11.12 23.96 -8.11
CA ILE A 385 -11.49 24.90 -7.04
C ILE A 385 -12.52 25.93 -7.52
N LYS A 386 -12.35 26.46 -8.75
CA LYS A 386 -13.33 27.39 -9.36
C LYS A 386 -14.71 26.76 -9.57
N LYS A 387 -14.80 25.43 -9.68
CA LYS A 387 -16.05 24.67 -9.77
C LYS A 387 -16.62 24.26 -8.40
N GLY A 388 -15.95 24.63 -7.30
CA GLY A 388 -16.31 24.20 -5.95
C GLY A 388 -15.94 22.74 -5.65
N ILE A 389 -15.06 22.14 -6.44
CA ILE A 389 -14.57 20.78 -6.24
C ILE A 389 -13.30 20.85 -5.40
N LEU A 390 -13.26 20.12 -4.28
CA LEU A 390 -12.07 19.98 -3.45
C LEU A 390 -11.05 19.06 -4.16
N PRO A 391 -9.86 19.57 -4.56
CA PRO A 391 -8.87 18.73 -5.21
C PRO A 391 -8.29 17.70 -4.25
N SER A 392 -7.96 16.52 -4.77
CA SER A 392 -7.13 15.54 -4.05
C SER A 392 -5.65 15.94 -4.11
N GLN A 393 -4.83 15.40 -3.21
CA GLN A 393 -3.38 15.61 -3.25
C GLN A 393 -2.78 15.12 -4.58
N VAL A 394 -1.78 15.86 -5.08
CA VAL A 394 -1.01 15.55 -6.29
C VAL A 394 0.46 15.28 -5.92
N TYR A 395 1.18 14.57 -6.79
CA TYR A 395 2.58 14.17 -6.55
C TYR A 395 3.41 14.24 -7.84
N GLN A 396 4.69 14.60 -7.69
CA GLN A 396 5.72 14.41 -8.70
C GLN A 396 6.68 13.30 -8.24
N THR A 397 6.84 12.25 -9.04
CA THR A 397 7.80 11.16 -8.79
C THR A 397 9.00 11.29 -9.71
N ASN A 398 10.09 11.84 -9.18
CA ASN A 398 11.35 11.95 -9.89
C ASN A 398 12.17 10.65 -9.82
N MET A 399 12.76 10.25 -10.95
CA MET A 399 13.42 8.95 -11.08
C MET A 399 14.90 8.98 -10.68
N GLN A 400 15.19 9.32 -9.41
CA GLN A 400 16.57 9.53 -8.92
C GLN A 400 17.49 8.32 -9.14
N GLY A 401 17.07 7.13 -8.71
CA GLY A 401 17.89 5.92 -8.87
C GLY A 401 18.17 5.56 -10.34
N ARG A 402 17.24 5.89 -11.26
CA ARG A 402 17.45 5.67 -12.70
C ARG A 402 18.45 6.67 -13.29
N LEU A 403 18.46 7.90 -12.78
CA LEU A 403 19.46 8.89 -13.16
C LEU A 403 20.85 8.48 -12.67
N GLU A 404 20.95 8.02 -11.41
CA GLU A 404 22.21 7.49 -10.86
C GLU A 404 22.71 6.29 -11.67
N ASP A 405 21.83 5.33 -11.98
CA ASP A 405 22.14 4.17 -12.82
C ASP A 405 22.74 4.61 -14.16
N HIS A 406 22.12 5.60 -14.82
CA HIS A 406 22.59 6.12 -16.10
C HIS A 406 23.97 6.80 -16.00
N LEU A 407 24.19 7.63 -14.98
CA LEU A 407 25.48 8.30 -14.75
C LEU A 407 26.60 7.29 -14.45
N ARG A 408 26.28 6.27 -13.66
CA ARG A 408 27.18 5.14 -13.36
C ARG A 408 27.55 4.39 -14.64
N GLU A 409 26.57 4.06 -15.48
CA GLU A 409 26.80 3.38 -16.78
C GLU A 409 27.67 4.22 -17.70
N ALA A 410 27.38 5.51 -17.83
CA ALA A 410 28.15 6.42 -18.67
C ALA A 410 29.62 6.53 -18.25
N GLU A 411 29.90 6.63 -16.94
CA GLU A 411 31.28 6.69 -16.44
C GLU A 411 31.99 5.32 -16.59
N ALA A 412 31.29 4.22 -16.31
CA ALA A 412 31.83 2.87 -16.51
C ALA A 412 32.21 2.61 -17.98
N GLU A 413 31.32 2.98 -18.92
CA GLU A 413 31.56 2.86 -20.35
C GLU A 413 32.79 3.66 -20.77
N LYS A 414 32.89 4.92 -20.33
CA LYS A 414 34.04 5.79 -20.61
C LYS A 414 35.37 5.21 -20.12
N LEU A 415 35.37 4.54 -18.98
CA LEU A 415 36.57 3.90 -18.42
C LEU A 415 36.93 2.62 -19.17
N VAL A 416 35.96 1.74 -19.39
CA VAL A 416 36.13 0.48 -20.11
C VAL A 416 36.56 0.70 -21.56
N MET A 417 36.06 1.76 -22.21
CA MET A 417 36.44 2.11 -23.57
C MET A 417 37.92 2.49 -23.72
N LYS A 418 38.60 2.85 -22.62
CA LYS A 418 40.04 3.15 -22.60
C LYS A 418 40.92 1.90 -22.45
N LEU A 419 40.34 0.74 -22.15
CA LEU A 419 41.08 -0.51 -22.09
C LEU A 419 41.64 -0.86 -23.47
N ASP A 420 42.72 -1.64 -23.51
CA ASP A 420 43.18 -2.29 -24.74
C ASP A 420 42.19 -3.38 -25.19
N ASP A 421 42.31 -3.82 -26.45
CA ASP A 421 41.38 -4.79 -27.06
C ASP A 421 41.41 -6.15 -26.38
N GLU A 422 42.59 -6.61 -25.95
CA GLU A 422 42.73 -7.92 -25.31
C GLU A 422 42.01 -7.95 -23.97
N ARG A 423 42.24 -6.95 -23.12
CA ARG A 423 41.57 -6.83 -21.82
C ARG A 423 40.07 -6.64 -21.96
N PHE A 424 39.63 -5.77 -22.86
CA PHE A 424 38.22 -5.52 -23.09
C PHE A 424 37.49 -6.79 -23.53
N GLU A 425 37.97 -7.49 -24.56
CA GLU A 425 37.33 -8.72 -25.04
C GLU A 425 37.36 -9.85 -24.01
N LYS A 426 38.41 -9.92 -23.18
CA LYS A 426 38.47 -10.86 -22.05
C LYS A 426 37.36 -10.60 -21.03
N LEU A 427 37.11 -9.34 -20.68
CA LEU A 427 36.02 -8.97 -19.76
C LEU A 427 34.65 -9.27 -20.35
N VAL A 428 34.41 -8.92 -21.62
CA VAL A 428 33.15 -9.19 -22.31
C VAL A 428 32.84 -10.69 -22.29
N ARG A 429 33.81 -11.55 -22.64
CA ARG A 429 33.62 -13.01 -22.62
C ARG A 429 33.33 -13.57 -21.22
N LYS A 430 33.87 -12.95 -20.17
CA LYS A 430 33.72 -13.41 -18.79
C LYS A 430 32.37 -12.99 -18.20
N ILE A 431 31.97 -11.74 -18.40
CA ILE A 431 30.85 -11.12 -17.68
C ILE A 431 29.56 -11.14 -18.52
N CYS A 432 29.66 -10.91 -19.83
CA CYS A 432 28.51 -10.85 -20.72
C CYS A 432 28.82 -11.57 -22.05
N PRO A 433 29.01 -12.90 -22.03
CA PRO A 433 29.45 -13.67 -23.20
C PRO A 433 28.51 -13.57 -24.40
N ASP A 434 27.23 -13.29 -24.17
CA ASP A 434 26.21 -13.15 -25.21
C ASP A 434 26.22 -11.75 -25.87
N ALA A 435 27.05 -10.82 -25.39
CA ALA A 435 27.16 -9.48 -25.97
C ALA A 435 27.84 -9.54 -27.35
N THR A 436 27.10 -9.12 -28.37
CA THR A 436 27.56 -9.09 -29.77
C THR A 436 27.52 -7.66 -30.30
N GLY A 437 28.14 -7.43 -31.47
CA GLY A 437 28.19 -6.12 -32.11
C GLY A 437 29.49 -5.37 -31.89
N SER A 438 29.41 -4.05 -32.05
CA SER A 438 30.50 -3.08 -31.89
C SER A 438 31.07 -3.06 -30.47
N ARG A 439 32.25 -2.45 -30.32
CA ARG A 439 32.87 -2.26 -29.01
C ARG A 439 31.96 -1.48 -28.08
N GLU A 440 31.28 -0.46 -28.59
CA GLU A 440 30.33 0.38 -27.87
C GLU A 440 29.11 -0.43 -27.39
N GLU A 441 28.55 -1.29 -28.23
CA GLU A 441 27.42 -2.15 -27.84
C GLU A 441 27.82 -3.16 -26.76
N LYS A 442 29.01 -3.76 -26.89
CA LYS A 442 29.57 -4.64 -25.87
C LYS A 442 29.88 -3.89 -24.57
N ALA A 443 30.38 -2.66 -24.64
CA ALA A 443 30.66 -1.83 -23.47
C ALA A 443 29.38 -1.52 -22.71
N LYS A 444 28.30 -1.13 -23.40
CA LYS A 444 26.97 -0.95 -22.81
C LYS A 444 26.47 -2.21 -22.11
N ALA A 445 26.57 -3.36 -22.78
CA ALA A 445 26.17 -4.64 -22.20
C ALA A 445 27.00 -4.99 -20.95
N LEU A 446 28.31 -4.79 -21.00
CA LEU A 446 29.23 -5.05 -19.89
C LEU A 446 28.95 -4.13 -18.70
N CYS A 447 28.67 -2.85 -18.95
CA CYS A 447 28.49 -1.83 -17.92
C CYS A 447 27.06 -1.73 -17.38
N ALA A 448 26.09 -2.39 -18.02
CA ALA A 448 24.69 -2.41 -17.60
C ALA A 448 24.54 -2.85 -16.13
N LYS A 449 23.60 -2.25 -15.39
CA LYS A 449 23.42 -2.47 -13.94
C LYS A 449 23.36 -3.94 -13.51
N LYS A 450 22.78 -4.80 -14.35
CA LYS A 450 22.69 -6.24 -14.11
C LYS A 450 24.06 -6.93 -13.99
N ASN A 451 25.07 -6.41 -14.68
CA ASN A 451 26.42 -6.96 -14.77
C ASN A 451 27.42 -6.17 -13.93
N LEU A 452 27.16 -4.87 -13.75
CA LEU A 452 27.95 -3.97 -12.93
C LEU A 452 27.03 -3.19 -11.96
N PRO A 453 26.69 -3.76 -10.79
CA PRO A 453 25.80 -3.09 -9.84
C PRO A 453 26.36 -1.78 -9.27
N SER A 454 27.69 -1.68 -9.15
CA SER A 454 28.41 -0.51 -8.62
C SER A 454 29.74 -0.32 -9.33
N LEU A 455 30.29 0.90 -9.36
CA LEU A 455 31.68 1.13 -9.79
C LEU A 455 32.71 0.52 -8.85
N THR A 456 32.29 0.08 -7.66
CA THR A 456 33.12 -0.62 -6.68
C THR A 456 33.00 -2.14 -6.78
N THR A 457 32.37 -2.68 -7.82
CA THR A 457 32.31 -4.13 -8.02
C THR A 457 33.72 -4.67 -8.29
N ASP A 458 34.12 -5.72 -7.57
CA ASP A 458 35.48 -6.24 -7.54
C ASP A 458 36.13 -6.39 -8.92
N TRP A 459 35.47 -7.07 -9.86
CA TRP A 459 36.03 -7.29 -11.20
C TRP A 459 36.31 -5.99 -11.95
N PHE A 460 35.48 -4.97 -11.73
CA PHE A 460 35.62 -3.67 -12.40
C PHE A 460 36.80 -2.90 -11.80
N VAL A 461 36.91 -2.89 -10.46
CA VAL A 461 38.05 -2.29 -9.75
C VAL A 461 39.36 -2.97 -10.17
N GLU A 462 39.40 -4.30 -10.17
CA GLU A 462 40.57 -5.07 -10.61
C GLU A 462 40.98 -4.69 -12.04
N ALA A 463 40.01 -4.63 -12.96
CA ALA A 463 40.27 -4.26 -14.36
C ALA A 463 40.82 -2.83 -14.50
N MET A 464 40.28 -1.89 -13.72
CA MET A 464 40.75 -0.49 -13.75
C MET A 464 42.15 -0.35 -13.15
N VAL A 465 42.42 -1.00 -12.02
CA VAL A 465 43.75 -1.00 -11.38
C VAL A 465 44.79 -1.65 -12.29
N GLU A 466 44.47 -2.77 -12.95
CA GLU A 466 45.40 -3.42 -13.88
C GLU A 466 45.71 -2.55 -15.11
N ALA A 467 44.73 -1.77 -15.57
CA ALA A 467 44.87 -0.94 -16.76
C ALA A 467 45.53 0.41 -16.48
N PHE A 468 45.34 0.97 -15.29
CA PHE A 468 45.68 2.38 -15.02
C PHE A 468 46.47 2.61 -13.71
N GLY A 469 46.69 1.60 -12.88
CA GLY A 469 47.43 1.69 -11.61
C GLY A 469 46.54 1.96 -10.39
N GLU A 470 47.13 1.87 -9.18
CA GLU A 470 46.42 1.99 -7.88
C GLU A 470 46.05 3.44 -7.49
N GLU A 471 46.54 4.46 -8.21
CA GLU A 471 46.27 5.88 -7.91
C GLU A 471 44.97 6.43 -8.56
N MET A 472 44.20 5.58 -9.25
CA MET A 472 42.87 5.93 -9.78
C MET A 472 41.76 5.47 -8.84
#